data_AF-A0A3M9M1N2-F1
#
_entry.id   AF-A0A3M9M1N2-F1
#
_cell.length_a   1.000
_cell.length_b   1.000
_cell.length_c   1.000
_cell.angle_alpha   90.00
_cell.angle_beta   90.00
_cell.angle_gamma   90.00
#
_symmetry.space_group_name_H-M   'P 1'
#
loop_
_entity.id
_entity.type
_entity.pdbx_description
1 polymer ?
#
loop_
_entity_poly.entity_id
_entity_poly.type
_entity_poly.pdbx_seq_one_letter_code
_entity_poly.pdbx_strand_id
1 'polypeptide(L)'
;MLVFLIALLVVVIGLVVFAIVGHFGATLEDPTRTSPFESLPRGIVTPEDIDQVRFDQTLRGYRMGQVDEVLDRLRAELAARDEEIALLRGEHAGGIHPTHE
;
A
#
# COMPACT_ATOMS: atom_id res chain seq x y z
N MET A 1 37.55 36.74 24.01
CA MET A 1 37.48 36.56 22.53
C MET A 1 37.33 35.11 22.13
N LEU A 2 38.22 34.20 22.59
CA LEU A 2 38.18 32.77 22.27
C LEU A 2 36.88 32.06 22.69
N VAL A 3 36.38 32.33 23.90
CA VAL A 3 35.11 31.76 24.38
C VAL A 3 33.92 32.19 23.53
N PHE A 4 33.90 33.44 23.06
CA PHE A 4 32.85 33.95 22.17
C PHE A 4 32.89 33.26 20.79
N LEU A 5 34.10 33.00 20.28
CA LEU A 5 34.29 32.29 19.02
C LEU A 5 33.85 30.82 19.11
N ILE A 6 34.13 30.15 20.24
CA ILE A 6 33.65 28.79 20.50
C ILE A 6 32.12 28.76 20.62
N ALA A 7 31.53 29.70 21.36
CA ALA A 7 30.08 29.79 21.50
C ALA A 7 29.39 30.02 20.15
N LEU A 8 29.94 30.91 19.31
CA LEU A 8 29.45 31.14 17.96
C LEU A 8 29.53 29.88 17.09
N LEU A 9 30.64 29.15 17.16
CA LEU A 9 30.82 27.88 16.44
C LEU A 9 29.77 26.85 16.83
N VAL A 10 29.50 26.70 18.13
CA VAL A 10 28.48 25.75 18.65
C VAL A 10 27.09 26.11 18.13
N VAL A 11 26.74 27.41 18.10
CA VAL A 11 25.44 27.88 17.57
C VAL A 11 25.33 27.58 16.08
N VAL A 12 26.39 27.85 15.30
CA VAL A 12 26.41 27.57 13.85
C VAL A 12 26.27 26.07 13.59
N ILE A 13 26.99 25.22 14.32
CA ILE A 13 26.88 23.76 14.20
C ILE A 13 25.45 23.32 14.54
N GLY A 14 24.87 23.84 15.62
CA GLY A 14 23.49 23.53 16.01
C GLY A 14 22.47 23.90 14.93
N LEU A 15 22.61 25.08 14.31
CA LEU A 15 21.76 25.52 13.20
C LEU A 15 21.92 24.63 11.96
N VAL A 16 23.13 24.24 11.61
CA VAL A 16 23.40 23.36 10.46
C VAL A 16 22.80 21.98 10.69
N VAL A 17 22.99 21.39 11.88
CA VAL A 17 22.38 20.11 12.24
C VAL A 17 20.86 20.20 12.20
N PHE A 18 20.28 21.26 12.77
CA PHE A 18 18.84 21.48 12.73
C PHE A 18 18.30 21.62 11.31
N ALA A 19 19.00 22.34 10.43
CA ALA A 19 18.61 22.51 9.04
C ALA A 19 18.68 21.18 8.25
N ILE A 20 19.72 20.37 8.47
CA ILE A 20 19.87 19.05 7.85
C ILE A 20 18.75 18.12 8.36
N VAL A 21 18.55 18.03 9.67
CA VAL A 21 17.50 17.19 10.27
C VAL A 21 16.11 17.67 9.84
N GLY A 22 15.86 18.97 9.73
CA GLY A 22 14.59 19.50 9.24
C GLY A 22 14.37 19.26 7.74
N HIS A 23 15.43 19.30 6.94
CA HIS A 23 15.35 19.04 5.49
C HIS A 23 15.11 17.55 5.19
N PHE A 24 15.69 16.63 5.96
CA PHE A 24 15.46 15.19 5.83
C PHE A 24 14.29 14.67 6.69
N GLY A 25 13.87 15.41 7.72
CA GLY A 25 12.82 15.04 8.67
C GLY A 25 11.42 15.55 8.30
N ALA A 26 11.26 16.24 7.17
CA ALA A 26 9.93 16.59 6.64
C ALA A 26 9.21 15.40 5.96
N THR A 27 9.87 14.25 5.83
CA THR A 27 9.24 12.95 5.53
C THR A 27 8.96 12.18 6.82
N LEU A 28 8.40 12.86 7.83
CA LEU A 28 7.68 12.13 8.87
C LEU A 28 6.34 11.75 8.24
N GLU A 29 6.32 10.58 7.59
CA GLU A 29 5.09 9.91 7.18
C GLU A 29 4.13 9.95 8.38
N ASP A 30 2.88 10.36 8.11
CA ASP A 30 1.81 10.54 9.10
C ASP A 30 1.84 9.37 10.10
N PRO A 31 1.88 9.60 11.44
CA PRO A 31 1.96 8.55 12.45
C PRO A 31 0.93 7.47 12.12
N THR A 32 1.43 6.33 11.64
CA THR A 32 0.55 5.30 11.15
C THR A 32 -0.19 4.75 12.35
N ARG A 33 -1.46 5.13 12.49
CA ARG A 33 -2.36 4.50 13.44
C ARG A 33 -2.26 3.01 13.17
N THR A 34 -1.90 2.24 14.19
CA THR A 34 -2.01 0.78 14.18
C THR A 34 -3.50 0.45 14.08
N SER A 35 -4.03 0.49 12.87
CA SER A 35 -5.33 -0.09 12.57
C SER A 35 -5.15 -1.59 12.67
N PRO A 36 -5.99 -2.29 13.45
CA PRO A 36 -5.91 -3.75 13.52
C PRO A 36 -6.00 -4.35 12.11
N PHE A 37 -5.21 -5.40 11.86
CA PHE A 37 -5.27 -6.20 10.64
C PHE A 37 -6.71 -6.53 10.24
N GLU A 38 -7.15 -6.00 9.10
CA GLU A 38 -8.45 -6.30 8.50
C GLU A 38 -8.21 -7.26 7.34
N SER A 39 -8.50 -8.54 7.60
CA SER A 39 -8.30 -9.62 6.64
C SER A 39 -9.34 -9.58 5.53
N LEU A 40 -8.99 -10.15 4.38
CA LEU A 40 -9.95 -10.43 3.31
C LEU A 40 -11.18 -11.21 3.82
N PRO A 41 -12.36 -10.97 3.22
CA PRO A 41 -13.56 -11.72 3.55
C PRO A 41 -13.34 -13.22 3.31
N ARG A 42 -13.95 -14.04 4.17
CA ARG A 42 -13.92 -15.50 4.00
C ARG A 42 -14.85 -15.89 2.86
N GLY A 43 -14.29 -16.18 1.68
CA GLY A 43 -15.07 -16.62 0.53
C GLY A 43 -14.45 -16.21 -0.80
N ILE A 44 -15.31 -15.95 -1.79
CA ILE A 44 -14.91 -15.38 -3.08
C ILE A 44 -14.39 -13.96 -2.80
N VAL A 45 -13.17 -13.69 -3.27
CA VAL A 45 -12.53 -12.39 -3.16
C VAL A 45 -12.78 -11.64 -4.47
N THR A 46 -13.27 -10.41 -4.36
CA THR A 46 -13.42 -9.49 -5.49
C THR A 46 -12.24 -8.53 -5.58
N PRO A 47 -11.98 -7.91 -6.75
CA PRO A 47 -10.94 -6.88 -6.88
C PRO A 47 -11.10 -5.73 -5.88
N GLU A 48 -12.34 -5.37 -5.52
CA GLU A 48 -12.66 -4.31 -4.55
C GLU A 48 -12.36 -4.71 -3.10
N ASP A 49 -12.36 -6.00 -2.78
CA ASP A 49 -12.02 -6.49 -1.44
C ASP A 49 -10.51 -6.33 -1.16
N ILE A 50 -9.67 -6.40 -2.19
CA ILE A 50 -8.22 -6.23 -2.08
C ILE A 50 -7.87 -4.80 -1.62
N ASP A 51 -8.61 -3.79 -2.09
CA ASP A 51 -8.40 -2.37 -1.74
C ASP A 51 -8.64 -2.06 -0.25
N GLN A 52 -9.43 -2.90 0.40
CA GLN A 52 -9.83 -2.71 1.79
C GLN A 52 -8.87 -3.39 2.77
N VAL A 53 -7.94 -4.23 2.29
CA VAL A 53 -6.98 -4.93 3.15
C VAL A 53 -6.03 -3.95 3.83
N ARG A 54 -5.82 -4.12 5.13
CA ARG A 54 -4.86 -3.33 5.91
C ARG A 54 -3.89 -4.26 6.63
N PHE A 55 -2.60 -4.10 6.35
CA PHE A 55 -1.54 -4.90 6.95
C PHE A 55 -0.94 -4.21 8.19
N ASP A 56 -0.63 -4.99 9.21
CA ASP A 56 0.09 -4.52 10.39
C ASP A 56 1.55 -4.19 10.05
N GLN A 57 2.07 -3.12 10.65
CA GLN A 57 3.48 -2.76 10.52
C GLN A 57 4.33 -3.52 11.54
N THR A 58 5.39 -4.19 11.08
CA THR A 58 6.34 -4.88 11.96
C THR A 58 7.78 -4.42 11.69
N LEU A 59 8.63 -4.43 12.72
CA LEU A 59 10.05 -4.03 12.64
C LEU A 59 10.88 -4.88 11.65
N ARG A 60 10.37 -6.05 11.28
CA ARG A 60 10.87 -6.91 10.20
C ARG A 60 9.69 -7.37 9.33
N GLY A 61 9.10 -6.43 8.59
CA GLY A 61 8.04 -6.68 7.62
C GLY A 61 8.53 -6.66 6.17
N TYR A 62 7.65 -7.10 5.26
CA TYR A 62 7.80 -6.78 3.84
C TYR A 62 7.70 -5.26 3.64
N ARG A 63 8.34 -4.72 2.61
CA ARG A 63 8.24 -3.29 2.31
C ARG A 63 6.86 -3.00 1.72
N MET A 64 6.14 -2.01 2.27
CA MET A 64 4.82 -1.56 1.79
C MET A 64 4.78 -1.45 0.26
N GLY A 65 5.67 -0.66 -0.35
CA GLY A 65 5.65 -0.49 -1.81
C GLY A 65 5.86 -1.78 -2.63
N GLN A 66 6.59 -2.78 -2.13
CA GLN A 66 6.71 -4.07 -2.82
C GLN A 66 5.43 -4.90 -2.68
N VAL A 67 4.77 -4.82 -1.53
CA VAL A 67 3.49 -5.49 -1.29
C VAL A 67 2.41 -4.83 -2.15
N ASP A 68 2.37 -3.49 -2.17
CA ASP A 68 1.41 -2.70 -2.95
C ASP A 68 1.53 -3.00 -4.45
N GLU A 69 2.74 -3.03 -5.00
CA GLU A 69 2.98 -3.37 -6.41
C GLU A 69 2.45 -4.78 -6.77
N VAL A 70 2.66 -5.75 -5.89
CA VAL A 70 2.17 -7.12 -6.09
C VAL A 70 0.65 -7.17 -5.99
N LEU A 71 0.04 -6.45 -5.04
CA LEU A 71 -1.41 -6.40 -4.86
C LEU A 71 -2.12 -5.70 -6.02
N ASP A 72 -1.57 -4.60 -6.54
CA ASP A 72 -2.09 -3.89 -7.70
C ASP A 72 -2.11 -4.80 -8.94
N ARG A 73 -1.03 -5.55 -9.14
CA ARG A 73 -0.97 -6.55 -10.21
C ARG A 73 -1.99 -7.67 -10.02
N LEU A 74 -2.09 -8.22 -8.80
CA LEU A 74 -3.06 -9.28 -8.49
C LEU A 74 -4.50 -8.80 -8.71
N ARG A 75 -4.81 -7.57 -8.33
CA ARG A 75 -6.12 -6.95 -8.55
C ARG A 75 -6.45 -6.88 -10.04
N ALA A 76 -5.51 -6.42 -10.86
CA ALA A 76 -5.69 -6.33 -12.31
C ALA A 76 -5.89 -7.72 -12.94
N GLU A 77 -5.10 -8.71 -12.51
CA GLU A 77 -5.23 -10.09 -12.99
C GLU A 77 -6.58 -10.71 -12.56
N LEU A 78 -7.04 -10.46 -11.34
CA LEU A 78 -8.34 -10.94 -10.84
C LEU A 78 -9.49 -10.34 -11.65
N ALA A 79 -9.47 -9.03 -11.91
CA ALA A 79 -10.50 -8.37 -12.71
C ALA A 79 -10.56 -8.93 -14.14
N ALA A 80 -9.40 -9.15 -14.77
CA ALA A 80 -9.34 -9.75 -16.11
C ALA A 80 -9.89 -11.19 -16.13
N ARG A 81 -9.60 -11.98 -15.09
CA ARG A 81 -10.12 -13.35 -14.94
C ARG A 81 -11.63 -13.35 -14.73
N ASP A 82 -12.16 -12.43 -13.93
CA ASP A 82 -13.61 -12.32 -13.69
C ASP A 82 -14.37 -11.94 -14.96
N GLU A 83 -13.82 -11.04 -15.78
CA GLU A 83 -14.38 -10.71 -17.10
C GLU A 83 -14.39 -11.92 -18.05
N GLU A 84 -13.27 -12.64 -18.14
CA GLU A 84 -13.16 -13.84 -18.95
C GLU A 84 -14.17 -14.92 -18.52
N ILE A 85 -14.32 -15.13 -17.22
CA ILE A 85 -15.30 -16.05 -16.66
C ILE A 85 -16.73 -15.61 -16.99
N ALA A 86 -17.03 -14.32 -16.93
CA ALA A 86 -18.35 -13.79 -17.25
C ALA A 86 -18.70 -14.03 -18.73
N LEU A 87 -17.75 -13.82 -19.64
CA LEU A 87 -17.91 -14.10 -21.07
C LEU A 87 -18.18 -15.58 -21.32
N LEU A 88 -17.34 -16.47 -20.79
CA LEU A 88 -17.48 -17.92 -20.97
C LEU A 88 -18.80 -18.46 -20.40
N ARG A 89 -19.26 -17.93 -19.26
CA ARG A 89 -20.55 -18.30 -18.66
C ARG A 89 -21.72 -17.80 -19.51
N GLY A 90 -21.61 -16.62 -20.11
CA GLY A 90 -22.59 -16.08 -21.04
C GLY A 90 -22.73 -16.94 -22.30
N GLU A 91 -21.63 -17.38 -22.87
CA GLU A 91 -21.61 -18.29 -24.03
C GLU A 91 -22.27 -19.65 -23.71
N HIS A 92 -21.94 -20.23 -22.56
CA HIS A 92 -22.56 -21.49 -22.12
C HIS A 92 -24.06 -21.34 -21.86
N ALA A 93 -24.51 -20.23 -21.28
CA ALA A 93 -25.93 -19.96 -21.06
C ALA A 93 -26.70 -19.77 -22.38
N GLY A 94 -26.06 -19.20 -23.41
CA GLY A 94 -26.62 -19.08 -24.77
C GLY A 94 -26.69 -20.41 -25.53
N GLY A 95 -25.80 -21.36 -25.21
CA GLY A 95 -25.76 -22.70 -25.82
C GLY A 95 -26.81 -23.69 -25.28
N ILE A 96 -27.39 -23.43 -24.11
CA ILE A 96 -28.51 -24.23 -23.56
C ILE A 96 -29.82 -23.63 -24.07
N HIS A 97 -30.03 -23.67 -25.39
CA HIS A 97 -31.37 -23.49 -25.95
C HIS A 97 -32.09 -24.85 -25.89
N PRO A 98 -33.22 -24.98 -25.19
CA PRO A 98 -33.96 -26.23 -25.15
C PRO A 98 -34.49 -26.52 -26.56
N THR A 99 -33.98 -27.57 -27.20
CA THR A 99 -34.72 -28.25 -28.27
C THR A 99 -35.96 -28.85 -27.63
N HIS A 100 -37.01 -28.02 -27.54
CA HIS A 100 -38.38 -28.52 -27.44
C HIS A 100 -38.76 -29.04 -28.83
N GLU A 101 -38.62 -30.34 -29.01
CA GLU A 101 -39.51 -31.13 -29.86
C GLU A 101 -39.74 -32.51 -29.24
#